data_AF-A0A4Z0XV65-F1
#
_entry.id   AF-A0A4Z0XV65-F1
#
_cell.length_a   1.000
_cell.length_b   1.000
_cell.length_c   1.000
_cell.angle_alpha   90.00
_cell.angle_beta   90.00
_cell.angle_gamma   90.00
#
_symmetry.space_group_name_H-M   'P 1'
#
loop_
_entity.id
_entity.type
_entity.pdbx_description
1 polymer ?
#
loop_
_entity_poly.entity_id
_entity_poly.type
_entity_poly.pdbx_seq_one_letter_code
_entity_poly.pdbx_strand_id
1 'polypeptide(L)'
;MFRFLKHLFGIPSGENLNGKTSGDSLGTNDKTFNNLEESTLDLDIEGLDQQGRIATEQRYQKYIDILCRFNPHDLRLCPESAEPHFNSVELAFLKYIDGTSIKAFAPAQYWYYEYGLNYKAEIAKFISAGLLLISPLNDIEKKTIPQLKEVLRIKNLPLSGKKSELIRRIYSNFTETEIETFLPKGEEYYILTEKGKELVAGLKKSATKNLELEDHCIELILNNKINEAYKAVAAFRASVPGQSGLGIDWNEEKLKGLSKRYLSTYQKMLNYAKSDDERKVAACCILCEVMGIPHKKCLMINRVCDSTGKEFLDKLIERETLLAMKQAIREELKEYKQDGITQYQILAALDTETCPLCGKMDSKVFNISEAKIGKNCPPFHSGCRCCITPFIPEYDDLAGPRAARDPVTGKSITVPMMSYTEWYKKYIEGK
;
A
#
# COMPACT_ATOMS: atom_id res chain seq x y z
N MET A 1 3.49 18.45 -3.88
CA MET A 1 2.51 19.07 -2.96
C MET A 1 2.41 20.58 -3.19
N PHE A 2 3.52 21.33 -3.24
CA PHE A 2 3.51 22.78 -3.51
C PHE A 2 2.97 23.20 -4.89
N ARG A 3 3.21 22.40 -5.94
CA ARG A 3 2.64 22.63 -7.28
C ARG A 3 1.11 22.50 -7.33
N PHE A 4 0.54 21.66 -6.46
CA PHE A 4 -0.90 21.45 -6.32
C PHE A 4 -1.55 22.63 -5.58
N LEU A 5 -0.89 23.16 -4.54
CA LEU A 5 -1.33 24.36 -3.81
C LEU A 5 -1.35 25.61 -4.72
N LYS A 6 -0.32 25.81 -5.57
CA LYS A 6 -0.30 26.93 -6.53
C LYS A 6 -1.48 26.91 -7.50
N HIS A 7 -1.93 25.73 -7.93
CA HIS A 7 -3.06 25.60 -8.83
C HIS A 7 -4.41 25.79 -8.13
N LEU A 8 -4.52 25.39 -6.86
CA LEU A 8 -5.73 25.56 -6.05
C LEU A 8 -5.98 27.04 -5.67
N PHE A 9 -4.91 27.81 -5.45
CA PHE A 9 -4.99 29.21 -4.98
C PHE A 9 -4.72 30.26 -6.07
N GLY A 10 -4.60 29.86 -7.34
CA GLY A 10 -4.56 30.80 -8.47
C GLY A 10 -3.39 31.79 -8.47
N ILE A 11 -2.23 31.45 -7.89
CA ILE A 11 -1.07 32.34 -7.84
C ILE A 11 -0.32 32.28 -9.18
N PRO A 12 -0.23 33.38 -9.96
CA PRO A 12 0.44 33.39 -11.26
C PRO A 12 1.94 33.09 -11.12
N SER A 13 2.49 32.38 -12.12
CA SER A 13 3.91 32.04 -12.18
C SER A 13 4.73 33.29 -12.55
N GLY A 14 5.33 33.99 -11.58
CA GLY A 14 6.28 35.05 -11.91
C GLY A 14 6.61 36.11 -10.84
N GLU A 15 5.88 36.18 -9.72
CA GLU A 15 6.20 37.21 -8.70
C GLU A 15 7.26 36.72 -7.72
N ASN A 16 8.39 37.44 -7.69
CA ASN A 16 9.40 37.31 -6.67
C ASN A 16 8.84 37.82 -5.34
N LEU A 17 8.85 36.98 -4.30
CA LEU A 17 8.52 37.34 -2.91
C LEU A 17 9.62 38.17 -2.23
N ASN A 18 10.27 39.08 -2.97
CA ASN A 18 11.21 40.04 -2.39
C ASN A 18 10.78 41.44 -2.80
N GLY A 19 10.18 42.15 -1.83
CA GLY A 19 9.74 43.52 -1.98
C GLY A 19 10.87 44.43 -2.49
N LYS A 20 10.54 45.25 -3.50
CA LYS A 20 11.20 46.52 -3.73
C LYS A 20 10.15 47.58 -4.03
N THR A 21 10.32 48.67 -3.29
CA THR A 21 9.60 49.93 -3.34
C THR A 21 9.89 50.69 -4.64
N SER A 22 8.83 51.19 -5.28
CA SER A 22 8.83 52.47 -5.98
C SER A 22 7.38 52.90 -6.16
N GLY A 23 7.00 53.99 -5.51
CA GLY A 23 5.69 54.59 -5.68
C GLY A 23 5.52 55.17 -7.07
N ASP A 24 4.32 55.00 -7.62
CA ASP A 24 3.62 56.09 -8.28
C ASP A 24 2.14 55.97 -7.93
N SER A 25 1.64 57.05 -7.35
CA SER A 25 0.29 57.24 -6.85
C SER A 25 -0.69 57.44 -7.99
N LEU A 26 -1.85 56.80 -7.92
CA LEU A 26 -3.13 57.39 -8.35
C LEU A 26 -4.23 56.78 -7.46
N GLY A 27 -4.59 57.55 -6.44
CA GLY A 27 -5.73 57.23 -5.60
C GLY A 27 -7.04 57.54 -6.32
N THR A 28 -8.05 56.74 -6.04
CA THR A 28 -9.42 57.23 -5.87
C THR A 28 -10.08 56.37 -4.82
N ASN A 29 -10.66 57.05 -3.84
CA ASN A 29 -11.53 56.48 -2.80
C ASN A 29 -12.53 55.51 -3.42
N ASP A 30 -12.48 54.25 -3.01
CA ASP A 30 -13.68 53.43 -2.97
C ASP A 30 -13.84 52.87 -1.55
N LYS A 31 -14.56 53.64 -0.73
CA LYS A 31 -14.98 53.27 0.64
C LYS A 31 -16.12 52.24 0.57
N THR A 32 -15.93 51.16 -0.18
CA THR A 32 -16.94 50.11 -0.40
C THR A 32 -16.45 48.72 0.00
N PHE A 33 -15.21 48.57 0.49
CA PHE A 33 -14.66 47.29 0.96
C PHE A 33 -14.70 47.08 2.49
N ASN A 34 -15.51 47.85 3.23
CA ASN A 34 -15.63 47.71 4.69
C ASN A 34 -16.96 47.13 5.18
N ASN A 35 -17.79 46.52 4.32
CA ASN A 35 -19.06 45.88 4.72
C ASN A 35 -19.32 44.58 3.97
N LEU A 36 -18.32 43.69 3.91
CA LEU A 36 -18.61 42.27 3.86
C LEU A 36 -18.34 41.78 5.28
N GLU A 37 -19.38 41.84 6.12
CA GLU A 37 -19.44 40.92 7.27
C GLU A 37 -19.17 39.53 6.69
N GLU A 38 -18.03 38.97 7.06
CA GLU A 38 -17.72 37.57 6.85
C GLU A 38 -18.83 36.81 7.57
N SER A 39 -19.93 36.52 6.86
CA SER A 39 -20.87 35.51 7.31
C SER A 39 -20.09 34.21 7.26
N THR A 40 -19.38 33.92 8.34
CA THR A 40 -18.92 32.58 8.64
C THR A 40 -20.20 31.78 8.77
N LEU A 41 -20.68 31.24 7.64
CA LEU A 41 -21.49 30.05 7.69
C LEU A 41 -20.61 29.07 8.45
N ASP A 42 -20.92 28.86 9.73
CA ASP A 42 -20.40 27.77 10.53
C ASP A 42 -20.87 26.49 9.84
N LEU A 43 -20.13 26.11 8.79
CA LEU A 43 -20.28 24.84 8.12
C LEU A 43 -19.92 23.82 9.18
N ASP A 44 -20.91 23.02 9.56
CA ASP A 44 -20.71 21.89 10.46
C ASP A 44 -19.90 20.81 9.73
N ILE A 45 -18.57 20.99 9.71
CA ILE A 45 -17.62 20.09 9.04
C ILE A 45 -17.74 18.69 9.64
N GLU A 46 -17.95 18.59 10.96
CA GLU A 46 -18.10 17.31 11.66
C GLU A 46 -19.40 16.61 11.26
N GLY A 47 -20.52 17.33 11.21
CA GLY A 47 -21.80 16.80 10.74
C GLY A 47 -21.77 16.38 9.27
N LEU A 48 -21.11 17.15 8.40
CA LEU A 48 -20.92 16.80 7.00
C LEU A 48 -20.02 15.55 6.83
N ASP A 49 -18.94 15.42 7.60
CA ASP A 49 -18.11 14.21 7.64
C ASP A 49 -18.92 13.00 8.09
N GLN A 50 -19.69 13.14 9.18
CA GLN A 50 -20.52 12.07 9.71
C GLN A 50 -21.58 11.61 8.70
N GLN A 51 -22.27 12.55 8.04
CA GLN A 51 -23.22 12.25 6.97
C GLN A 51 -22.55 11.54 5.79
N GLY A 52 -21.36 12.00 5.39
CA GLY A 52 -20.56 11.38 4.34
C GLY A 52 -20.17 9.93 4.68
N ARG A 53 -19.77 9.68 5.92
CA ARG A 53 -19.45 8.33 6.43
C ARG A 53 -20.65 7.40 6.43
N ILE A 54 -21.80 7.86 6.94
CA ILE A 54 -23.05 7.07 6.96
C ILE A 54 -23.49 6.72 5.54
N ALA A 55 -23.47 7.69 4.62
CA ALA A 55 -23.84 7.46 3.23
C ALA A 55 -22.89 6.47 2.53
N THR A 56 -21.60 6.52 2.84
CA THR A 56 -20.59 5.57 2.32
C THR A 56 -20.83 4.17 2.85
N GLU A 57 -21.08 4.01 4.15
CA GLU A 57 -21.39 2.72 4.78
C GLU A 57 -22.65 2.10 4.18
N GLN A 58 -23.71 2.89 3.98
CA GLN A 58 -24.95 2.41 3.36
C GLN A 58 -24.74 1.91 1.91
N ARG A 59 -23.92 2.61 1.12
CA ARG A 59 -23.56 2.18 -0.24
C ARG A 59 -22.74 0.88 -0.21
N TYR A 60 -21.79 0.80 0.71
CA TYR A 60 -20.97 -0.40 0.92
C TYR A 60 -21.84 -1.60 1.29
N GLN A 61 -22.77 -1.45 2.24
CA GLN A 61 -23.66 -2.54 2.64
C GLN A 61 -24.55 -3.03 1.48
N LYS A 62 -25.15 -2.11 0.71
CA LYS A 62 -25.92 -2.48 -0.50
C LYS A 62 -25.08 -3.25 -1.51
N TYR A 63 -23.82 -2.85 -1.68
CA TYR A 63 -22.89 -3.54 -2.57
C TYR A 63 -22.55 -4.94 -2.06
N ILE A 64 -22.25 -5.10 -0.77
CA ILE A 64 -22.01 -6.41 -0.14
C ILE A 64 -23.22 -7.31 -0.29
N ASP A 65 -24.44 -6.79 -0.05
CA ASP A 65 -25.67 -7.56 -0.23
C ASP A 65 -25.85 -8.06 -1.66
N ILE A 66 -25.42 -7.29 -2.67
CA ILE A 66 -25.43 -7.73 -4.07
C ILE A 66 -24.42 -8.85 -4.30
N LEU A 67 -23.20 -8.73 -3.76
CA LEU A 67 -22.18 -9.76 -3.91
C LEU A 67 -22.60 -11.09 -3.27
N CYS A 68 -23.13 -11.04 -2.05
CA CYS A 68 -23.57 -12.22 -1.30
C CYS A 68 -24.79 -12.94 -1.91
N ARG A 69 -25.49 -12.31 -2.89
CA ARG A 69 -26.54 -12.99 -3.67
C ARG A 69 -25.99 -13.95 -4.73
N PHE A 70 -24.68 -13.91 -4.97
CA PHE A 70 -24.06 -14.83 -5.92
C PHE A 70 -24.08 -16.26 -5.39
N ASN A 71 -24.77 -17.14 -6.09
CA ASN A 71 -24.77 -18.57 -5.82
C ASN A 71 -23.90 -19.30 -6.86
N PRO A 72 -22.80 -19.95 -6.46
CA PRO A 72 -21.92 -20.66 -7.37
C PRO A 72 -22.54 -21.91 -8.00
N HIS A 73 -23.60 -22.48 -7.40
CA HIS A 73 -24.32 -23.61 -7.99
C HIS A 73 -25.09 -23.25 -9.27
N ASP A 74 -25.38 -21.96 -9.47
CA ASP A 74 -26.08 -21.46 -10.66
C ASP A 74 -25.13 -21.19 -11.85
N LEU A 75 -23.83 -21.46 -11.69
CA LEU A 75 -22.82 -21.21 -12.70
C LEU A 75 -22.98 -22.17 -13.89
N ARG A 76 -22.94 -21.61 -15.10
CA ARG A 76 -22.71 -22.39 -16.31
C ARG A 76 -21.24 -22.76 -16.38
N LEU A 77 -20.94 -24.04 -16.21
CA LEU A 77 -19.59 -24.57 -16.31
C LEU A 77 -19.13 -24.55 -17.77
N CYS A 78 -17.87 -24.18 -17.98
CA CYS A 78 -17.25 -24.18 -19.30
C CYS A 78 -16.94 -25.62 -19.72
N PRO A 79 -16.96 -25.94 -21.02
CA PRO A 79 -16.47 -27.24 -21.48
C PRO A 79 -15.01 -27.43 -21.03
N GLU A 80 -14.67 -28.65 -20.61
CA GLU A 80 -13.31 -29.02 -20.23
C GLU A 80 -12.36 -28.72 -21.40
N SER A 81 -11.56 -27.66 -21.28
CA SER A 81 -10.37 -27.53 -22.12
C SER A 81 -9.35 -28.56 -21.65
N ALA A 82 -8.66 -29.23 -22.57
CA ALA A 82 -7.75 -30.32 -22.24
C ALA A 82 -6.68 -29.96 -21.20
N GLU A 83 -6.29 -28.67 -21.07
CA GLU A 83 -5.39 -28.16 -20.02
C GLU A 83 -5.49 -26.61 -19.94
N PRO A 84 -6.28 -26.03 -19.01
CA PRO A 84 -6.32 -24.59 -18.86
C PRO A 84 -5.03 -24.08 -18.20
N HIS A 85 -4.30 -23.20 -18.89
CA HIS A 85 -3.16 -22.48 -18.31
C HIS A 85 -3.66 -21.33 -17.42
N PHE A 86 -3.17 -21.27 -16.18
CA PHE A 86 -3.50 -20.23 -15.21
C PHE A 86 -2.30 -19.32 -14.97
N ASN A 87 -2.51 -18.02 -15.02
CA ASN A 87 -1.49 -17.04 -14.66
C ASN A 87 -1.40 -16.86 -13.12
N SER A 88 -0.36 -16.17 -12.67
CA SER A 88 -0.09 -15.98 -11.24
C SER A 88 -1.17 -15.20 -10.49
N VAL A 89 -1.89 -14.28 -11.16
CA VAL A 89 -3.01 -13.52 -10.56
C VAL A 89 -4.20 -14.44 -10.32
N GLU A 90 -4.54 -15.29 -11.29
CA GLU A 90 -5.60 -16.29 -11.17
C GLU A 90 -5.29 -17.29 -10.04
N LEU A 91 -4.05 -17.78 -9.97
CA LEU A 91 -3.62 -18.67 -8.88
C LEU A 91 -3.61 -17.98 -7.52
N ALA A 92 -3.24 -16.70 -7.46
CA ALA A 92 -3.34 -15.91 -6.22
C ALA A 92 -4.80 -15.73 -5.78
N PHE A 93 -5.72 -15.57 -6.74
CA PHE A 93 -7.15 -15.50 -6.45
C PHE A 93 -7.72 -16.86 -6.02
N LEU A 94 -7.32 -17.95 -6.67
CA LEU A 94 -7.66 -19.32 -6.26
C LEU A 94 -7.23 -19.61 -4.81
N LYS A 95 -6.03 -19.18 -4.44
CA LYS A 95 -5.54 -19.27 -3.05
C LYS A 95 -6.33 -18.37 -2.08
N TYR A 96 -6.82 -17.22 -2.54
CA TYR A 96 -7.58 -16.26 -1.73
C TYR A 96 -9.00 -16.75 -1.41
N ILE A 97 -9.64 -17.46 -2.33
CA ILE A 97 -11.01 -17.96 -2.14
C ILE A 97 -11.07 -19.24 -1.30
N ASP A 98 -9.96 -19.96 -1.14
CA ASP A 98 -9.90 -21.18 -0.33
C ASP A 98 -10.37 -20.92 1.12
N GLY A 99 -11.34 -21.71 1.58
CA GLY A 99 -11.94 -21.63 2.90
C GLY A 99 -12.92 -20.48 3.11
N THR A 100 -13.25 -19.69 2.08
CA THR A 100 -14.25 -18.61 2.19
C THR A 100 -15.68 -19.14 2.16
N SER A 101 -16.59 -18.53 2.96
CA SER A 101 -18.01 -18.89 3.00
C SER A 101 -18.69 -18.47 1.70
N ILE A 102 -19.49 -19.35 1.11
CA ILE A 102 -20.26 -19.08 -0.11
C ILE A 102 -21.34 -18.04 0.16
N LYS A 103 -22.06 -18.18 1.27
CA LYS A 103 -23.16 -17.29 1.65
C LYS A 103 -22.68 -15.86 1.93
N ALA A 104 -21.52 -15.73 2.55
CA ALA A 104 -20.90 -14.44 2.88
C ALA A 104 -19.80 -14.04 1.88
N PHE A 105 -19.81 -14.61 0.67
CA PHE A 105 -18.75 -14.40 -0.30
C PHE A 105 -18.78 -12.98 -0.86
N ALA A 106 -17.84 -12.15 -0.39
CA ALA A 106 -17.61 -10.81 -0.89
C ALA A 106 -16.11 -10.61 -1.13
N PRO A 107 -15.60 -10.89 -2.36
CA PRO A 107 -14.19 -10.76 -2.65
C PRO A 107 -13.78 -9.28 -2.59
N ALA A 108 -12.56 -9.04 -2.12
CA ALA A 108 -12.01 -7.69 -2.03
C ALA A 108 -12.00 -6.99 -3.40
N GLN A 109 -12.47 -5.74 -3.44
CA GLN A 109 -12.68 -5.01 -4.69
C GLN A 109 -11.41 -4.80 -5.52
N TYR A 110 -10.23 -4.83 -4.88
CA TYR A 110 -8.96 -4.69 -5.58
C TYR A 110 -8.77 -5.79 -6.64
N TRP A 111 -9.37 -6.99 -6.49
CA TRP A 111 -9.28 -8.04 -7.50
C TRP A 111 -9.83 -7.56 -8.84
N TYR A 112 -10.96 -6.87 -8.82
CA TYR A 112 -11.55 -6.28 -10.03
C TYR A 112 -10.81 -5.03 -10.48
N TYR A 113 -10.62 -4.04 -9.59
CA TYR A 113 -10.08 -2.75 -10.03
C TYR A 113 -8.59 -2.80 -10.39
N GLU A 114 -7.76 -3.54 -9.66
CA GLU A 114 -6.32 -3.58 -9.93
C GLU A 114 -5.90 -4.65 -10.95
N TYR A 115 -6.72 -5.70 -11.15
CA TYR A 115 -6.36 -6.84 -12.00
C TYR A 115 -7.39 -7.18 -13.09
N GLY A 116 -8.54 -6.48 -13.13
CA GLY A 116 -9.61 -6.79 -14.08
C GLY A 116 -10.29 -8.14 -13.84
N LEU A 117 -10.10 -8.75 -12.67
CA LEU A 117 -10.53 -10.11 -12.40
C LEU A 117 -12.06 -10.18 -12.22
N ASN A 118 -12.72 -11.02 -13.01
CA ASN A 118 -14.14 -11.31 -12.87
C ASN A 118 -14.32 -12.58 -12.03
N TYR A 119 -14.60 -12.40 -10.74
CA TYR A 119 -14.67 -13.51 -9.79
C TYR A 119 -15.66 -14.62 -10.19
N LYS A 120 -16.78 -14.28 -10.86
CA LYS A 120 -17.77 -15.28 -11.28
C LYS A 120 -17.20 -16.19 -12.37
N ALA A 121 -16.53 -15.58 -13.36
CA ALA A 121 -15.88 -16.31 -14.44
C ALA A 121 -14.72 -17.16 -13.91
N GLU A 122 -13.91 -16.62 -13.00
CA GLU A 122 -12.80 -17.36 -12.40
C GLU A 122 -13.26 -18.55 -11.57
N ILE A 123 -14.29 -18.38 -10.72
CA ILE A 123 -14.83 -19.49 -9.92
C ILE A 123 -15.38 -20.59 -10.84
N ALA A 124 -16.13 -20.22 -11.90
CA ALA A 124 -16.62 -21.18 -12.88
C ALA A 124 -15.46 -21.93 -13.57
N LYS A 125 -14.40 -21.21 -13.93
CA LYS A 125 -13.19 -21.78 -14.54
C LYS A 125 -12.50 -22.77 -13.59
N PHE A 126 -12.34 -22.42 -12.31
CA PHE A 126 -11.68 -23.28 -11.32
C PHE A 126 -12.48 -24.54 -11.01
N ILE A 127 -13.81 -24.44 -10.91
CA ILE A 127 -14.68 -25.60 -10.70
C ILE A 127 -14.62 -26.52 -11.92
N SER A 128 -14.74 -25.95 -13.12
CA SER A 128 -14.69 -26.72 -14.38
C SER A 128 -13.32 -27.40 -14.58
N ALA A 129 -12.24 -26.79 -14.11
CA ALA A 129 -10.89 -27.35 -14.19
C ALA A 129 -10.54 -28.36 -13.06
N GLY A 130 -11.49 -28.62 -12.14
CA GLY A 130 -11.30 -29.51 -10.99
C GLY A 130 -10.31 -28.99 -9.96
N LEU A 131 -10.13 -27.66 -9.86
CA LEU A 131 -9.21 -27.02 -8.90
C LEU A 131 -9.92 -26.60 -7.61
N LEU A 132 -11.22 -26.37 -7.69
CA LEU A 132 -12.04 -25.86 -6.60
C LEU A 132 -13.33 -26.68 -6.48
N LEU A 133 -13.71 -26.98 -5.25
CA LEU A 133 -14.97 -27.64 -4.92
C LEU A 133 -15.76 -26.78 -3.94
N ILE A 134 -17.06 -27.04 -3.91
CA ILE A 134 -17.96 -26.55 -2.87
C ILE A 134 -18.02 -27.63 -1.79
N SER A 135 -17.72 -27.25 -0.55
CA SER A 135 -17.79 -28.16 0.59
C SER A 135 -19.20 -28.73 0.74
N PRO A 136 -19.36 -30.02 1.05
CA PRO A 136 -20.67 -30.54 1.38
C PRO A 136 -21.24 -29.81 2.60
N LEU A 137 -22.55 -29.57 2.62
CA LEU A 137 -23.27 -28.92 3.75
C LEU A 137 -23.02 -29.61 5.10
N ASN A 138 -22.64 -30.88 5.04
CA ASN A 138 -22.37 -31.76 6.17
C ASN A 138 -20.87 -31.91 6.47
N ASP A 139 -20.02 -30.96 6.04
CA ASP A 139 -18.60 -30.97 6.39
C ASP A 139 -18.42 -30.85 7.91
N ILE A 140 -18.03 -31.97 8.53
CA ILE A 140 -17.80 -32.12 9.97
C ILE A 140 -16.65 -31.23 10.43
N GLU A 141 -15.62 -31.02 9.59
CA GLU A 141 -14.41 -30.30 10.00
C GLU A 141 -14.66 -28.81 10.24
N LYS A 142 -15.67 -28.24 9.58
CA LYS A 142 -16.05 -26.83 9.74
C LYS A 142 -17.05 -26.57 10.86
N LYS A 143 -17.61 -27.61 11.49
CA LYS A 143 -18.56 -27.41 12.61
C LYS A 143 -17.90 -26.83 13.85
N THR A 144 -18.66 -26.02 14.58
CA THR A 144 -18.23 -25.47 15.86
C THR A 144 -18.28 -26.55 16.94
N ILE A 145 -17.50 -26.38 18.01
CA ILE A 145 -17.50 -27.34 19.15
C ILE A 145 -18.92 -27.56 19.72
N PRO A 146 -19.76 -26.52 19.90
CA PRO A 146 -21.16 -26.71 20.31
C PRO A 146 -21.96 -27.61 19.37
N GLN A 147 -21.84 -27.40 18.05
CA GLN A 147 -22.54 -28.22 17.04
C GLN A 147 -22.10 -29.69 17.08
N LEU A 148 -20.79 -29.95 17.25
CA LEU A 148 -20.26 -31.31 17.37
C LEU A 148 -20.77 -32.01 18.65
N LYS A 149 -20.85 -31.27 19.76
CA LYS A 149 -21.38 -31.79 21.03
C LYS A 149 -22.87 -32.12 20.96
N GLU A 150 -23.64 -31.36 20.18
CA GLU A 150 -25.05 -31.63 19.95
C GLU A 150 -25.27 -33.02 19.32
N VAL A 151 -24.46 -33.33 18.30
CA VAL A 151 -24.53 -34.60 17.57
C VAL A 151 -24.11 -35.76 18.46
N LEU A 152 -23.01 -35.62 19.22
CA LEU A 152 -22.55 -36.64 20.15
C LEU A 152 -23.57 -36.94 21.26
N ARG A 153 -24.41 -35.95 21.65
CA ARG A 153 -25.47 -36.12 22.65
C ARG A 153 -26.55 -37.09 22.19
N ILE A 154 -26.83 -37.17 20.88
CA ILE A 154 -27.86 -38.06 20.31
C ILE A 154 -27.57 -39.53 20.65
N LYS A 155 -26.30 -39.94 20.62
CA LYS A 155 -25.85 -41.29 20.99
C LYS A 155 -25.27 -41.38 22.42
N ASN A 156 -25.51 -40.36 23.27
CA ASN A 156 -25.00 -40.27 24.65
C ASN A 156 -23.48 -40.48 24.78
N LEU A 157 -22.71 -39.98 23.80
CA LEU A 157 -21.26 -40.12 23.80
C LEU A 157 -20.59 -39.03 24.65
N PRO A 158 -19.36 -39.27 25.17
CA PRO A 158 -18.62 -38.27 25.93
C PRO A 158 -18.46 -36.95 25.15
N LEU A 159 -18.64 -35.82 25.82
CA LEU A 159 -18.60 -34.46 25.23
C LEU A 159 -17.28 -33.73 25.50
N SER A 160 -16.35 -34.33 26.25
CA SER A 160 -15.03 -33.77 26.54
C SER A 160 -14.03 -34.07 25.41
N GLY A 161 -13.03 -33.20 25.27
CA GLY A 161 -11.91 -33.38 24.33
C GLY A 161 -11.65 -32.18 23.41
N LYS A 162 -10.56 -32.27 22.66
CA LYS A 162 -10.21 -31.31 21.59
C LYS A 162 -11.13 -31.54 20.38
N LYS A 163 -11.27 -30.54 19.50
CA LYS A 163 -12.14 -30.62 18.30
C LYS A 163 -11.87 -31.86 17.44
N SER A 164 -10.60 -32.18 17.17
CA SER A 164 -10.19 -33.37 16.41
C SER A 164 -10.66 -34.68 17.05
N GLU A 165 -10.69 -34.75 18.38
CA GLU A 165 -11.13 -35.93 19.11
C GLU A 165 -12.65 -36.12 19.04
N LEU A 166 -13.41 -35.02 19.13
CA LEU A 166 -14.86 -35.03 18.94
C LEU A 166 -15.22 -35.48 17.51
N ILE A 167 -14.50 -34.95 16.50
CA ILE A 167 -14.67 -35.33 15.09
C ILE A 167 -14.41 -36.83 14.89
N ARG A 168 -13.28 -37.33 15.41
CA ARG A 168 -12.95 -38.77 15.34
C ARG A 168 -14.04 -39.61 16.00
N ARG A 169 -14.57 -39.17 17.15
CA ARG A 169 -15.64 -39.87 17.87
C ARG A 169 -16.94 -39.94 17.06
N ILE A 170 -17.27 -38.90 16.31
CA ILE A 170 -18.41 -38.90 15.39
C ILE A 170 -18.17 -39.92 14.26
N TYR A 171 -17.02 -39.86 13.59
CA TYR A 171 -16.71 -40.81 12.50
C TYR A 171 -16.68 -42.29 12.96
N SER A 172 -16.27 -42.56 14.20
CA SER A 172 -16.23 -43.93 14.72
C SER A 172 -17.58 -44.49 15.18
N ASN A 173 -18.60 -43.64 15.40
CA ASN A 173 -19.87 -44.05 16.04
C ASN A 173 -21.12 -43.72 15.21
N PHE A 174 -21.00 -43.01 14.09
CA PHE A 174 -22.11 -42.65 13.20
C PHE A 174 -21.84 -43.19 11.79
N THR A 175 -22.89 -43.64 11.11
CA THR A 175 -22.82 -43.97 9.67
C THR A 175 -22.82 -42.70 8.82
N GLU A 176 -22.40 -42.79 7.55
CA GLU A 176 -22.45 -41.63 6.63
C GLU A 176 -23.86 -41.03 6.52
N THR A 177 -24.90 -41.87 6.44
CA THR A 177 -26.30 -41.43 6.42
C THR A 177 -26.76 -40.77 7.72
N GLU A 178 -26.32 -41.26 8.88
CA GLU A 178 -26.62 -40.65 10.17
C GLU A 178 -25.91 -39.30 10.32
N ILE A 179 -24.65 -39.21 9.86
CA ILE A 179 -23.91 -37.95 9.81
C ILE A 179 -24.68 -36.95 8.93
N GLU A 180 -25.11 -37.34 7.74
CA GLU A 180 -25.86 -36.42 6.87
C GLU A 180 -27.19 -35.93 7.46
N THR A 181 -27.83 -36.78 8.27
CA THR A 181 -29.15 -36.50 8.86
C THR A 181 -29.04 -35.65 10.12
N PHE A 182 -28.10 -35.99 11.01
CA PHE A 182 -28.03 -35.40 12.34
C PHE A 182 -27.06 -34.22 12.43
N LEU A 183 -26.10 -34.12 11.52
CA LEU A 183 -25.19 -32.99 11.50
C LEU A 183 -25.97 -31.73 11.07
N PRO A 184 -25.97 -30.65 11.85
CA PRO A 184 -26.64 -29.42 11.44
C PRO A 184 -26.08 -28.97 10.10
N LYS A 185 -26.94 -28.80 9.09
CA LYS A 185 -26.53 -28.24 7.79
C LYS A 185 -25.77 -26.94 8.04
N GLY A 186 -24.52 -26.91 7.59
CA GLY A 186 -23.62 -25.78 7.81
C GLY A 186 -23.74 -24.76 6.71
N GLU A 187 -22.83 -23.80 6.75
CA GLU A 187 -22.55 -23.01 5.56
C GLU A 187 -21.65 -23.81 4.61
N GLU A 188 -21.81 -23.55 3.31
CA GLU A 188 -20.91 -24.07 2.29
C GLU A 188 -19.69 -23.16 2.16
N TYR A 189 -18.56 -23.76 1.82
CA TYR A 189 -17.28 -23.09 1.66
C TYR A 189 -16.64 -23.50 0.34
N TYR A 190 -15.82 -22.64 -0.22
CA TYR A 190 -14.91 -23.03 -1.27
C TYR A 190 -13.72 -23.81 -0.69
N ILE A 191 -13.36 -24.94 -1.30
CA ILE A 191 -12.25 -25.80 -0.88
C ILE A 191 -11.39 -26.15 -2.09
N LEU A 192 -10.07 -26.00 -1.97
CA LEU A 192 -9.14 -26.48 -2.99
C LEU A 192 -9.10 -28.00 -3.08
N THR A 193 -9.11 -28.54 -4.30
CA THR A 193 -8.77 -29.94 -4.56
C THR A 193 -7.28 -30.18 -4.35
N GLU A 194 -6.82 -31.44 -4.31
CA GLU A 194 -5.39 -31.74 -4.28
C GLU A 194 -4.65 -31.11 -5.47
N LYS A 195 -5.23 -31.18 -6.67
CA LYS A 195 -4.73 -30.48 -7.86
C LYS A 195 -4.65 -28.97 -7.66
N GLY A 196 -5.68 -28.36 -7.06
CA GLY A 196 -5.68 -26.94 -6.70
C GLY A 196 -4.58 -26.58 -5.70
N LYS A 197 -4.41 -27.40 -4.65
CA LYS A 197 -3.36 -27.22 -3.62
C LYS A 197 -1.96 -27.30 -4.21
N GLU A 198 -1.70 -28.27 -5.09
CA GLU A 198 -0.40 -28.43 -5.77
C GLU A 198 -0.06 -27.18 -6.60
N LEU A 199 -1.01 -26.66 -7.38
CA LEU A 199 -0.80 -25.46 -8.19
C LEU A 199 -0.51 -24.21 -7.35
N VAL A 200 -1.23 -24.01 -6.26
CA VAL A 200 -1.01 -22.82 -5.41
C VAL A 200 0.20 -22.96 -4.48
N ALA A 201 0.68 -24.19 -4.21
CA ALA A 201 1.86 -24.43 -3.38
C ALA A 201 3.14 -23.92 -4.05
N GLY A 202 3.22 -24.00 -5.39
CA GLY A 202 4.34 -23.49 -6.19
C GLY A 202 4.34 -21.96 -6.36
N LEU A 203 3.30 -21.26 -5.92
CA LEU A 203 3.16 -19.83 -6.16
C LEU A 203 4.18 -19.03 -5.33
N LYS A 204 5.15 -18.42 -6.01
CA LYS A 204 6.15 -17.54 -5.39
C LYS A 204 5.45 -16.32 -4.77
N LYS A 205 6.03 -15.80 -3.68
CA LYS A 205 5.62 -14.50 -3.13
C LYS A 205 5.75 -13.44 -4.21
N SER A 206 4.85 -12.46 -4.28
CA SER A 206 4.86 -11.43 -5.32
C SER A 206 4.51 -10.08 -4.72
N ALA A 207 5.08 -9.00 -5.28
CA ALA A 207 4.77 -7.65 -4.83
C ALA A 207 3.38 -7.19 -5.32
N THR A 208 3.01 -7.61 -6.53
CA THR A 208 1.79 -7.24 -7.23
C THR A 208 0.80 -8.39 -7.36
N LYS A 209 1.18 -9.64 -7.09
CA LYS A 209 0.48 -10.88 -7.50
C LYS A 209 0.57 -11.20 -8.99
N ASN A 210 1.14 -10.33 -9.82
CA ASN A 210 1.36 -10.55 -11.25
C ASN A 210 2.86 -10.80 -11.49
N LEU A 211 3.28 -12.05 -11.28
CA LEU A 211 4.67 -12.50 -11.45
C LEU A 211 5.14 -12.31 -12.89
N GLU A 212 4.29 -12.58 -13.87
CA GLU A 212 4.63 -12.48 -15.29
C GLU A 212 5.00 -11.04 -15.66
N LEU A 213 4.21 -10.06 -15.22
CA LEU A 213 4.50 -8.65 -15.43
C LEU A 213 5.76 -8.21 -14.68
N GLU A 214 5.92 -8.64 -13.42
CA GLU A 214 7.11 -8.31 -12.64
C GLU A 214 8.38 -8.83 -13.31
N ASP A 215 8.41 -10.11 -13.68
CA ASP A 215 9.58 -10.77 -14.26
C ASP A 215 9.92 -10.17 -15.62
N HIS A 216 8.91 -9.92 -16.46
CA HIS A 216 9.09 -9.24 -17.74
C HIS A 216 9.67 -7.83 -17.58
N CYS A 217 9.14 -7.04 -16.63
CA CYS A 217 9.64 -5.69 -16.41
C CYS A 217 11.06 -5.68 -15.82
N ILE A 218 11.37 -6.59 -14.89
CA ILE A 218 12.72 -6.73 -14.34
C ILE A 218 13.71 -7.08 -15.45
N GLU A 219 13.37 -8.04 -16.32
CA GLU A 219 14.20 -8.40 -17.47
C GLU A 219 14.46 -7.20 -18.38
N LEU A 220 13.42 -6.43 -18.72
CA LEU A 220 13.57 -5.21 -19.52
C LEU A 220 14.49 -4.19 -18.83
N ILE A 221 14.33 -3.97 -17.52
CA ILE A 221 15.16 -3.02 -16.76
C ILE A 221 16.63 -3.49 -16.73
N LEU A 222 16.88 -4.77 -16.47
CA LEU A 222 18.22 -5.36 -16.49
C LEU A 222 18.90 -5.26 -17.87
N ASN A 223 18.12 -5.21 -18.94
CA ASN A 223 18.59 -4.97 -20.31
C ASN A 223 18.64 -3.47 -20.68
N ASN A 224 18.59 -2.55 -19.71
CA ASN A 224 18.56 -1.10 -19.90
C ASN A 224 17.36 -0.57 -20.72
N LYS A 225 16.29 -1.38 -20.87
CA LYS A 225 15.04 -1.01 -21.55
C LYS A 225 13.99 -0.48 -20.56
N ILE A 226 14.40 0.45 -19.70
CA ILE A 226 13.58 0.98 -18.59
C ILE A 226 12.28 1.64 -19.10
N ASN A 227 12.35 2.35 -20.23
CA ASN A 227 11.18 2.97 -20.83
C ASN A 227 10.15 1.94 -21.31
N GLU A 228 10.60 0.82 -21.87
CA GLU A 228 9.71 -0.27 -22.30
C GLU A 228 9.08 -0.97 -21.09
N ALA A 229 9.84 -1.15 -20.00
CA ALA A 229 9.28 -1.65 -18.74
C ALA A 229 8.18 -0.73 -18.20
N TYR A 230 8.41 0.59 -18.21
CA TYR A 230 7.39 1.58 -17.83
C TYR A 230 6.14 1.48 -18.71
N LYS A 231 6.33 1.40 -20.04
CA LYS A 231 5.20 1.25 -20.97
C LYS A 231 4.43 -0.05 -20.76
N ALA A 232 5.10 -1.15 -20.43
CA ALA A 232 4.45 -2.41 -20.08
C ALA A 232 3.56 -2.25 -18.83
N VAL A 233 4.08 -1.60 -17.78
CA VAL A 233 3.29 -1.27 -16.58
C VAL A 233 2.11 -0.35 -16.92
N ALA A 234 2.33 0.70 -17.71
CA ALA A 234 1.28 1.63 -18.11
C ALA A 234 0.21 0.94 -18.97
N ALA A 235 0.59 0.05 -19.88
CA ALA A 235 -0.34 -0.74 -20.68
C ALA A 235 -1.19 -1.67 -19.81
N PHE A 236 -0.58 -2.34 -18.83
CA PHE A 236 -1.32 -3.13 -17.85
C PHE A 236 -2.31 -2.27 -17.05
N ARG A 237 -1.86 -1.13 -16.51
CA ARG A 237 -2.72 -0.19 -15.77
C ARG A 237 -3.86 0.38 -16.61
N ALA A 238 -3.63 0.61 -17.90
CA ALA A 238 -4.66 1.06 -18.83
C ALA A 238 -5.69 -0.04 -19.20
N SER A 239 -5.32 -1.32 -19.03
CA SER A 239 -6.17 -2.47 -19.35
C SER A 239 -7.15 -2.84 -18.23
N VAL A 240 -6.90 -2.37 -17.01
CA VAL A 240 -7.72 -2.69 -15.83
C VAL A 240 -8.70 -1.56 -15.53
N PRO A 241 -9.85 -1.84 -14.88
CA PRO A 241 -10.87 -0.83 -14.60
C PRO A 241 -10.40 0.28 -13.64
N GLY A 242 -9.51 -0.04 -12.71
CA GLY A 242 -9.03 0.88 -11.68
C GLY A 242 -7.97 1.83 -12.21
N GLN A 243 -8.20 3.13 -12.07
CA GLN A 243 -7.20 4.15 -12.34
C GLN A 243 -6.41 4.45 -11.05
N SER A 244 -5.14 4.03 -11.03
CA SER A 244 -4.21 4.36 -9.93
C SER A 244 -3.40 5.60 -10.25
N GLY A 245 -3.10 6.43 -9.24
CA GLY A 245 -2.26 7.63 -9.40
C GLY A 245 -3.06 8.89 -9.71
N LEU A 246 -2.86 9.93 -8.90
CA LEU A 246 -3.63 11.16 -8.97
C LEU A 246 -3.31 11.94 -10.25
N GLY A 247 -4.31 12.11 -11.11
CA GLY A 247 -4.19 12.87 -12.36
C GLY A 247 -3.36 12.17 -13.44
N ILE A 248 -3.20 10.84 -13.37
CA ILE A 248 -2.47 10.06 -14.38
C ILE A 248 -3.45 9.41 -15.35
N ASP A 249 -3.28 9.68 -16.65
CA ASP A 249 -3.94 8.92 -17.71
C ASP A 249 -3.00 7.83 -18.25
N TRP A 250 -3.28 6.58 -17.90
CA TRP A 250 -2.47 5.43 -18.33
C TRP A 250 -2.57 5.14 -19.83
N ASN A 251 -3.64 5.56 -20.52
CA ASN A 251 -3.73 5.43 -21.97
C ASN A 251 -2.80 6.39 -22.69
N GLU A 252 -2.53 7.56 -22.12
CA GLU A 252 -1.51 8.48 -22.63
C GLU A 252 -0.10 8.03 -22.24
N GLU A 253 0.10 7.65 -20.98
CA GLU A 253 1.42 7.29 -20.46
C GLU A 253 2.00 6.04 -21.12
N LYS A 254 1.16 5.06 -21.52
CA LYS A 254 1.65 3.88 -22.28
C LYS A 254 2.22 4.26 -23.66
N LEU A 255 1.78 5.38 -24.25
CA LEU A 255 2.29 5.88 -25.53
C LEU A 255 3.53 6.75 -25.32
N LYS A 256 3.43 7.71 -24.40
CA LYS A 256 4.45 8.72 -24.09
C LYS A 256 5.70 8.11 -23.46
N GLY A 257 5.52 7.15 -22.56
CA GLY A 257 6.61 6.55 -21.79
C GLY A 257 7.16 7.47 -20.70
N LEU A 258 8.25 7.02 -20.10
CA LEU A 258 8.86 7.64 -18.94
C LEU A 258 9.54 8.97 -19.30
N SER A 259 9.43 9.98 -18.42
CA SER A 259 10.11 11.26 -18.65
C SER A 259 11.63 11.11 -18.72
N LYS A 260 12.29 11.97 -19.53
CA LYS A 260 13.77 11.98 -19.65
C LYS A 260 14.49 12.13 -18.30
N ARG A 261 13.88 12.87 -17.35
CA ARG A 261 14.41 13.04 -15.99
C ARG A 261 14.45 11.69 -15.26
N TYR A 262 13.30 11.01 -15.16
CA TYR A 262 13.22 9.71 -14.47
C TYR A 262 14.08 8.65 -15.16
N LEU A 263 14.08 8.62 -16.50
CA LEU A 263 14.91 7.70 -17.26
C LEU A 263 16.40 7.88 -16.93
N SER A 264 16.88 9.13 -16.88
CA SER A 264 18.27 9.43 -16.51
C SER A 264 18.58 9.02 -15.07
N THR A 265 17.65 9.25 -14.12
CA THR A 265 17.81 8.84 -12.73
C THR A 265 17.93 7.31 -12.61
N TYR A 266 17.02 6.55 -13.23
CA TYR A 266 17.03 5.09 -13.17
C TYR A 266 18.24 4.47 -13.88
N GLN A 267 18.68 5.04 -15.00
CA GLN A 267 19.93 4.64 -15.66
C GLN A 267 21.13 4.82 -14.74
N LYS A 268 21.22 5.93 -14.01
CA LYS A 268 22.30 6.14 -13.04
C LYS A 268 22.27 5.10 -11.93
N MET A 269 21.09 4.76 -11.39
CA MET A 269 20.95 3.71 -10.38
C MET A 269 21.52 2.38 -10.85
N LEU A 270 21.18 1.96 -12.08
CA LEU A 270 21.75 0.73 -12.67
C LEU A 270 23.26 0.83 -12.90
N ASN A 271 23.76 1.99 -13.34
CA ASN A 271 25.19 2.19 -13.63
C ASN A 271 26.06 2.25 -12.37
N TYR A 272 25.50 2.56 -11.20
CA TYR A 272 26.25 2.54 -9.94
C TYR A 272 26.46 1.14 -9.39
N ALA A 273 25.71 0.14 -9.87
CA ALA A 273 25.83 -1.24 -9.44
C ALA A 273 27.13 -1.88 -9.94
N LYS A 274 27.85 -2.54 -9.03
CA LYS A 274 29.16 -3.15 -9.25
C LYS A 274 29.11 -4.67 -9.43
N SER A 275 27.97 -5.29 -9.14
CA SER A 275 27.75 -6.73 -9.27
C SER A 275 26.37 -7.02 -9.86
N ASP A 276 26.16 -8.26 -10.30
CA ASP A 276 24.85 -8.69 -10.81
C ASP A 276 23.74 -8.58 -9.75
N ASP A 277 24.04 -8.97 -8.50
CA ASP A 277 23.11 -8.83 -7.38
C ASP A 277 22.74 -7.37 -7.12
N GLU A 278 23.71 -6.44 -7.19
CA GLU A 278 23.43 -5.02 -7.05
C GLU A 278 22.54 -4.49 -8.19
N ARG A 279 22.75 -4.98 -9.42
CA ARG A 279 21.91 -4.63 -10.57
C ARG A 279 20.48 -5.15 -10.39
N LYS A 280 20.31 -6.38 -9.89
CA LYS A 280 19.00 -6.95 -9.56
C LYS A 280 18.28 -6.17 -8.47
N VAL A 281 18.98 -5.79 -7.40
CA VAL A 281 18.41 -4.95 -6.33
C VAL A 281 17.96 -3.59 -6.88
N ALA A 282 18.80 -2.94 -7.68
CA ALA A 282 18.46 -1.67 -8.33
C ALA A 282 17.26 -1.82 -9.27
N ALA A 283 17.19 -2.89 -10.07
CA ALA A 283 16.06 -3.17 -10.96
C ALA A 283 14.74 -3.35 -10.20
N CYS A 284 14.76 -4.10 -9.08
CA CYS A 284 13.60 -4.25 -8.20
C CYS A 284 13.14 -2.91 -7.61
N CYS A 285 14.07 -2.07 -7.15
CA CYS A 285 13.76 -0.73 -6.64
C CYS A 285 13.11 0.14 -7.72
N ILE A 286 13.68 0.19 -8.93
CA ILE A 286 13.13 0.95 -10.07
C ILE A 286 11.73 0.46 -10.40
N LEU A 287 11.53 -0.86 -10.49
CA LEU A 287 10.21 -1.41 -10.80
C LEU A 287 9.18 -1.06 -9.73
N CYS A 288 9.53 -1.18 -8.45
CA CYS A 288 8.62 -0.82 -7.37
C CYS A 288 8.24 0.67 -7.38
N GLU A 289 9.15 1.56 -7.76
CA GLU A 289 8.82 2.98 -7.96
C GLU A 289 7.88 3.19 -9.15
N VAL A 290 8.19 2.59 -10.31
CA VAL A 290 7.36 2.64 -11.51
C VAL A 290 5.95 2.12 -11.26
N MET A 291 5.82 1.05 -10.45
CA MET A 291 4.53 0.47 -10.09
C MET A 291 3.79 1.22 -8.97
N GLY A 292 4.42 2.23 -8.35
CA GLY A 292 3.83 2.99 -7.23
C GLY A 292 3.78 2.22 -5.91
N ILE A 293 4.63 1.23 -5.72
CA ILE A 293 4.68 0.35 -4.54
C ILE A 293 6.06 0.30 -3.87
N PRO A 294 6.71 1.44 -3.56
CA PRO A 294 8.07 1.47 -3.02
C PRO A 294 8.21 0.71 -1.68
N HIS A 295 7.13 0.59 -0.91
CA HIS A 295 7.08 -0.15 0.34
C HIS A 295 7.21 -1.69 0.16
N LYS A 296 7.03 -2.21 -1.06
CA LYS A 296 7.13 -3.65 -1.37
C LYS A 296 8.49 -4.05 -1.96
N LYS A 297 9.45 -3.13 -2.07
CA LYS A 297 10.78 -3.40 -2.64
C LYS A 297 11.48 -4.61 -1.99
N CYS A 298 11.44 -4.73 -0.66
CA CYS A 298 12.08 -5.86 0.03
C CYS A 298 11.41 -7.19 -0.32
N LEU A 299 10.09 -7.21 -0.55
CA LEU A 299 9.39 -8.42 -0.97
C LEU A 299 9.83 -8.87 -2.37
N MET A 300 9.99 -7.92 -3.29
CA MET A 300 10.49 -8.18 -4.65
C MET A 300 11.96 -8.60 -4.64
N ILE A 301 12.82 -7.87 -3.92
CA ILE A 301 14.25 -8.16 -3.80
C ILE A 301 14.49 -9.56 -3.23
N ASN A 302 13.80 -9.93 -2.14
CA ASN A 302 13.93 -11.26 -1.54
C ASN A 302 13.51 -12.40 -2.48
N ARG A 303 12.62 -12.14 -3.44
CA ARG A 303 12.19 -13.12 -4.44
C ARG A 303 13.18 -13.24 -5.59
N VAL A 304 13.70 -12.11 -6.06
CA VAL A 304 14.54 -12.03 -7.26
C VAL A 304 16.01 -12.37 -6.93
N CYS A 305 16.43 -12.09 -5.71
CA CYS A 305 17.77 -12.36 -5.19
C CYS A 305 17.74 -13.50 -4.15
N ASP A 306 16.87 -14.50 -4.32
CA ASP A 306 16.68 -15.61 -3.38
C ASP A 306 17.95 -16.48 -3.19
N SER A 307 18.80 -16.55 -4.21
CA SER A 307 20.10 -17.21 -4.16
C SER A 307 21.19 -16.42 -3.41
N THR A 308 20.94 -15.15 -3.09
CA THR A 308 21.91 -14.27 -2.45
C THR A 308 21.89 -14.46 -0.93
N GLY A 309 23.06 -14.59 -0.31
CA GLY A 309 23.17 -14.74 1.15
C GLY A 309 22.51 -13.56 1.88
N LYS A 310 21.62 -13.86 2.83
CA LYS A 310 20.76 -12.87 3.50
C LYS A 310 21.52 -11.66 4.05
N GLU A 311 22.64 -11.88 4.74
CA GLU A 311 23.43 -10.78 5.33
C GLU A 311 24.01 -9.84 4.26
N PHE A 312 24.44 -10.38 3.12
CA PHE A 312 24.92 -9.57 2.00
C PHE A 312 23.76 -8.79 1.36
N LEU A 313 22.61 -9.43 1.19
CA LEU A 313 21.41 -8.81 0.63
C LEU A 313 20.91 -7.65 1.52
N ASP A 314 20.89 -7.83 2.83
CA ASP A 314 20.50 -6.79 3.79
C ASP A 314 21.40 -5.54 3.64
N LYS A 315 22.72 -5.73 3.53
CA LYS A 315 23.68 -4.63 3.26
C LYS A 315 23.42 -3.93 1.93
N LEU A 316 23.04 -4.67 0.88
CA LEU A 316 22.67 -4.07 -0.40
C LEU A 316 21.39 -3.24 -0.29
N ILE A 317 20.37 -3.76 0.38
CA ILE A 317 19.08 -3.08 0.61
C ILE A 317 19.30 -1.78 1.39
N GLU A 318 20.12 -1.81 2.44
CA GLU A 318 20.47 -0.62 3.23
C GLU A 318 21.16 0.44 2.37
N ARG A 319 22.14 0.03 1.56
CA ARG A 319 22.88 0.93 0.68
C ARG A 319 21.97 1.59 -0.36
N GLU A 320 21.13 0.80 -1.03
CA GLU A 320 20.20 1.32 -2.05
C GLU A 320 19.14 2.23 -1.41
N THR A 321 18.66 1.90 -0.21
CA THR A 321 17.73 2.76 0.53
C THR A 321 18.38 4.10 0.87
N LEU A 322 19.64 4.10 1.32
CA LEU A 322 20.38 5.32 1.58
C LEU A 322 20.59 6.16 0.30
N LEU A 323 20.90 5.53 -0.84
CA LEU A 323 21.05 6.22 -2.12
C LEU A 323 19.74 6.88 -2.58
N ALA A 324 18.61 6.17 -2.48
CA ALA A 324 17.29 6.70 -2.80
C ALA A 324 16.93 7.91 -1.93
N MET A 325 17.14 7.82 -0.61
CA MET A 325 16.90 8.94 0.31
C MET A 325 17.77 10.16 -0.03
N LYS A 326 19.06 9.95 -0.33
CA LYS A 326 19.95 11.04 -0.77
C LYS A 326 19.45 11.69 -2.06
N GLN A 327 18.94 10.90 -3.00
CA GLN A 327 18.41 11.42 -4.26
C GLN A 327 17.14 12.25 -4.04
N ALA A 328 16.20 11.75 -3.23
CA ALA A 328 14.97 12.47 -2.88
C ALA A 328 15.27 13.86 -2.28
N ILE A 329 16.19 13.93 -1.31
CA ILE A 329 16.60 15.21 -0.69
C ILE A 329 17.24 16.17 -1.70
N ARG A 330 18.06 15.68 -2.64
CA ARG A 330 18.62 16.56 -3.69
C ARG A 330 17.52 17.16 -4.57
N GLU A 331 16.49 16.39 -4.86
CA GLU A 331 15.36 16.85 -5.67
C GLU A 331 14.53 17.86 -4.90
N GLU A 332 14.26 17.61 -3.63
CA GLU A 332 13.54 18.52 -2.75
C GLU A 332 14.28 19.87 -2.59
N LEU A 333 15.59 19.86 -2.34
CA LEU A 333 16.40 21.09 -2.30
C LEU A 333 16.38 21.86 -3.62
N LYS A 334 16.33 21.16 -4.76
CA LYS A 334 16.22 21.80 -6.07
C LYS A 334 14.87 22.45 -6.27
N GLU A 335 13.80 21.80 -5.83
CA GLU A 335 12.43 22.32 -5.87
C GLU A 335 12.31 23.56 -4.97
N TYR A 336 12.81 23.50 -3.73
CA TYR A 336 12.86 24.65 -2.83
C TYR A 336 13.56 25.84 -3.49
N LYS A 337 14.73 25.62 -4.11
CA LYS A 337 15.46 26.67 -4.83
C LYS A 337 14.66 27.24 -6.01
N GLN A 338 13.91 26.42 -6.72
CA GLN A 338 13.05 26.86 -7.84
C GLN A 338 11.85 27.70 -7.35
N ASP A 339 11.37 27.40 -6.15
CA ASP A 339 10.28 28.13 -5.49
C ASP A 339 10.77 29.38 -4.73
N GLY A 340 12.05 29.75 -4.85
CA GLY A 340 12.62 30.95 -4.22
C GLY A 340 12.94 30.79 -2.73
N ILE A 341 12.81 29.57 -2.18
CA ILE A 341 13.12 29.25 -0.80
C ILE A 341 14.65 29.23 -0.65
N THR A 342 15.15 29.86 0.41
CA THR A 342 16.60 30.02 0.67
C THR A 342 17.09 29.16 1.83
N GLN A 343 16.21 28.75 2.74
CA GLN A 343 16.53 28.01 3.96
C GLN A 343 15.65 26.77 4.12
N TYR A 344 16.20 25.76 4.78
CA TYR A 344 15.46 24.56 5.20
C TYR A 344 15.68 24.31 6.68
N GLN A 345 14.69 23.72 7.33
CA GLN A 345 14.77 23.21 8.69
C GLN A 345 14.81 21.68 8.67
N ILE A 346 15.57 21.08 9.58
CA ILE A 346 15.63 19.64 9.76
C ILE A 346 14.58 19.21 10.77
N LEU A 347 13.79 18.19 10.41
CA LEU A 347 12.84 17.56 11.33
C LEU A 347 13.22 16.10 11.54
N ALA A 348 13.53 15.73 12.78
CA ALA A 348 13.69 14.34 13.20
C ALA A 348 12.34 13.74 13.62
N ALA A 349 12.19 12.43 13.45
CA ALA A 349 11.06 11.73 14.05
C ALA A 349 11.13 11.81 15.59
N LEU A 350 9.99 12.00 16.25
CA LEU A 350 9.88 11.97 17.71
C LEU A 350 9.55 10.55 18.16
N ASP A 351 10.57 9.67 18.20
CA ASP A 351 10.43 8.27 18.63
C ASP A 351 11.71 7.70 19.24
N THR A 352 11.59 6.55 19.89
CA THR A 352 12.66 5.89 20.66
C THR A 352 13.84 5.39 19.83
N GLU A 353 13.66 5.19 18.52
CA GLU A 353 14.75 4.72 17.64
C GLU A 353 15.52 5.89 17.01
N THR A 354 15.09 7.13 17.26
CA THR A 354 15.78 8.30 16.73
C THR A 354 17.13 8.45 17.44
N CYS A 355 18.20 8.34 16.67
CA CYS A 355 19.54 8.31 17.23
C CYS A 355 19.96 9.70 17.79
N PRO A 356 20.96 9.75 18.69
CA PRO A 356 21.42 11.02 19.28
C PRO A 356 21.87 12.08 18.25
N LEU A 357 22.46 11.65 17.13
CA LEU A 357 22.85 12.57 16.05
C LEU A 357 21.63 13.21 15.40
N CYS A 358 20.63 12.41 15.02
CA CYS A 358 19.38 12.91 14.43
C CYS A 358 18.67 13.86 15.40
N GLY A 359 18.55 13.46 16.67
CA GLY A 359 17.95 14.29 17.72
C GLY A 359 18.66 15.62 17.92
N LYS A 360 20.00 15.65 17.86
CA LYS A 360 20.80 16.89 17.94
C LYS A 360 20.66 17.78 16.71
N MET A 361 20.26 17.23 15.56
CA MET A 361 20.07 17.98 14.33
C MET A 361 18.64 18.50 14.15
N ASP A 362 17.68 18.00 14.94
CA ASP A 362 16.29 18.44 14.92
C ASP A 362 16.15 19.94 15.14
N SER A 363 15.21 20.55 14.43
CA SER A 363 14.87 21.98 14.44
C SER A 363 15.97 22.95 13.97
N LYS A 364 17.16 22.46 13.57
CA LYS A 364 18.21 23.33 13.01
C LYS A 364 17.88 23.81 11.61
N VAL A 365 18.18 25.09 11.37
CA VAL A 365 17.98 25.77 10.08
C VAL A 365 19.32 25.96 9.37
N PHE A 366 19.33 25.74 8.06
CA PHE A 366 20.50 25.91 7.21
C PHE A 366 20.13 26.54 5.87
N ASN A 367 21.10 27.23 5.25
CA ASN A 367 20.96 27.75 3.89
C ASN A 367 21.00 26.60 2.86
N ILE A 368 20.11 26.62 1.87
CA ILE A 368 20.08 25.65 0.78
C ILE A 368 21.38 25.68 -0.03
N SER A 369 22.00 26.84 -0.21
CA SER A 369 23.30 27.00 -0.88
C SER A 369 24.45 26.29 -0.18
N GLU A 370 24.32 26.01 1.12
CA GLU A 370 25.33 25.36 1.95
C GLU A 370 25.00 23.89 2.25
N ALA A 371 23.91 23.36 1.67
CA ALA A 371 23.44 22.02 1.93
C ALA A 371 24.49 20.96 1.53
N LYS A 372 24.90 20.16 2.51
CA LYS A 372 25.81 19.03 2.39
C LYS A 372 25.16 17.81 3.02
N ILE A 373 24.57 16.98 2.17
CA ILE A 373 23.93 15.72 2.56
C ILE A 373 24.92 14.85 3.36
N GLY A 374 24.48 14.35 4.50
CA GLY A 374 25.31 13.60 5.45
C GLY A 374 26.04 14.46 6.49
N LYS A 375 26.00 15.79 6.38
CA LYS A 375 26.67 16.72 7.32
C LYS A 375 25.70 17.70 7.99
N ASN A 376 25.08 18.58 7.22
CA ASN A 376 24.08 19.54 7.69
C ASN A 376 22.72 19.34 7.00
N CYS A 377 22.56 18.27 6.22
CA CYS A 377 21.33 17.91 5.55
C CYS A 377 21.17 16.38 5.62
N PRO A 378 19.99 15.83 5.96
CA PRO A 378 19.77 14.38 5.97
C PRO A 378 19.80 13.77 4.55
N PRO A 379 19.85 12.43 4.41
CA PRO A 379 20.09 11.46 5.48
C PRO A 379 21.54 11.52 6.01
N PHE A 380 21.70 11.39 7.33
CA PHE A 380 23.01 11.38 7.99
C PHE A 380 23.69 10.01 7.99
N HIS A 381 22.90 8.94 8.01
CA HIS A 381 23.35 7.55 8.09
C HIS A 381 22.30 6.62 7.49
N SER A 382 22.63 5.32 7.37
CA SER A 382 21.63 4.29 7.06
C SER A 382 20.56 4.25 8.14
N GLY A 383 19.28 4.20 7.77
CA GLY A 383 18.16 4.26 8.73
C GLY A 383 17.90 5.65 9.35
N CYS A 384 18.40 6.73 8.73
CA CYS A 384 18.13 8.09 9.20
C CYS A 384 16.61 8.37 9.23
N ARG A 385 16.13 8.91 10.35
CA ARG A 385 14.71 9.24 10.58
C ARG A 385 14.42 10.74 10.46
N CYS A 386 15.31 11.49 9.80
CA CYS A 386 15.15 12.92 9.57
C CYS A 386 14.67 13.21 8.14
N CYS A 387 13.87 14.26 8.00
CA CYS A 387 13.54 14.93 6.75
C CYS A 387 13.92 16.41 6.80
N ILE A 388 13.67 17.12 5.71
CA ILE A 388 13.74 18.59 5.66
C ILE A 388 12.34 19.16 5.41
N THR A 389 12.13 20.39 5.86
CA THR A 389 10.97 21.23 5.55
C THR A 389 11.47 22.59 5.08
N PRO A 390 10.76 23.33 4.20
CA PRO A 390 11.11 24.71 3.94
C PRO A 390 11.04 25.52 5.23
N PHE A 391 12.00 26.41 5.44
CA PHE A 391 11.98 27.36 6.52
C PHE A 391 11.65 28.74 5.95
N ILE A 392 10.53 29.31 6.39
CA ILE A 392 10.03 30.62 5.97
C ILE A 392 9.89 31.46 7.24
N PRO A 393 10.81 32.41 7.50
CA PRO A 393 10.84 33.17 8.76
C PRO A 393 9.52 33.83 9.13
N GLU A 394 8.75 34.28 8.13
CA GLU A 394 7.47 34.97 8.29
C GLU A 394 6.37 34.05 8.86
N TYR A 395 6.58 32.73 8.83
CA TYR A 395 5.61 31.73 9.29
C TYR A 395 6.14 30.82 10.40
N ASP A 396 7.26 31.16 11.03
CA ASP A 396 7.85 30.34 12.10
C ASP A 396 6.89 30.21 13.31
N ASP A 397 6.15 31.27 13.61
CA ASP A 397 5.15 31.30 14.68
C ASP A 397 3.89 30.47 14.39
N LEU A 398 3.69 30.00 13.15
CA LEU A 398 2.55 29.16 12.75
C LEU A 398 2.82 27.66 12.90
N ALA A 399 3.94 27.28 13.54
CA ALA A 399 4.28 25.88 13.75
C ALA A 399 3.21 25.14 14.59
N GLY A 400 2.54 24.19 13.95
CA GLY A 400 1.51 23.35 14.59
C GLY A 400 2.08 22.22 15.46
N PRO A 401 1.20 21.44 16.11
CA PRO A 401 1.61 20.28 16.89
C PRO A 401 2.34 19.23 16.02
N ARG A 402 3.24 18.46 16.63
CA ARG A 402 4.00 17.39 15.95
C ARG A 402 3.42 16.02 16.25
N ALA A 403 3.54 15.11 15.28
CA ALA A 403 3.33 13.69 15.52
C ALA A 403 4.56 13.08 16.22
N ALA A 404 4.32 12.24 17.23
CA ALA A 404 5.33 11.46 17.94
C ALA A 404 4.88 10.00 18.09
N ARG A 405 5.79 9.11 18.50
CA ARG A 405 5.46 7.73 18.87
C ARG A 405 5.40 7.62 20.38
N ASP A 406 4.29 7.07 20.88
CA ASP A 406 4.19 6.70 22.28
C ASP A 406 5.28 5.66 22.62
N PRO A 407 6.14 5.92 23.62
CA PRO A 407 7.30 5.07 23.90
C PRO A 407 6.95 3.66 24.38
N VAL A 408 5.74 3.46 24.94
CA VAL A 408 5.30 2.19 25.52
C VAL A 408 4.54 1.37 24.47
N THR A 409 3.65 2.01 23.74
CA THR A 409 2.71 1.34 22.82
C THR A 409 3.18 1.38 21.37
N GLY A 410 4.13 2.25 21.02
CA GLY A 410 4.58 2.49 19.63
C GLY A 410 3.53 3.17 18.74
N LYS A 411 2.38 3.56 19.28
CA LYS A 411 1.30 4.21 18.52
C LYS A 411 1.61 5.68 18.28
N SER A 412 1.08 6.23 17.19
CA SER A 412 1.21 7.66 16.91
C SER A 412 0.38 8.47 17.91
N ILE A 413 0.98 9.52 18.46
CA ILE A 413 0.35 10.51 19.33
C ILE A 413 0.65 11.91 18.79
N THR A 414 -0.20 12.88 19.13
CA THR A 414 0.03 14.29 18.82
C THR A 414 0.58 14.99 20.05
N VAL A 415 1.70 15.70 19.89
CA VAL A 415 2.34 16.49 20.95
C VAL A 415 2.40 17.96 20.53
N PRO A 416 2.43 18.92 21.48
CA PRO A 416 2.70 20.32 21.16
C PRO A 416 3.99 20.48 20.35
N MET A 417 4.16 21.62 19.67
CA MET A 417 5.41 21.92 18.97
C MET A 417 6.57 21.89 19.97
N MET A 418 7.51 20.98 19.74
CA MET A 418 8.71 20.79 20.58
C MET A 418 9.81 20.10 19.78
N SER A 419 11.05 20.29 20.19
CA SER A 419 12.23 19.59 19.67
C SER A 419 12.31 18.14 20.16
N TYR A 420 13.12 17.32 19.48
CA TYR A 420 13.42 15.96 19.93
C TYR A 420 13.98 15.92 21.36
N THR A 421 14.86 16.85 21.71
CA THR A 421 15.44 16.89 23.07
C THR A 421 14.38 17.16 24.14
N GLU A 422 13.45 18.08 23.88
CA GLU A 422 12.35 18.37 24.82
C GLU A 422 11.38 17.19 24.91
N TRP A 423 11.05 16.58 23.77
CA TRP A 423 10.24 15.38 23.73
C TRP A 423 10.88 14.23 24.52
N TYR A 424 12.17 13.96 24.31
CA TYR A 424 12.88 12.90 25.00
C TYR A 424 12.88 13.14 26.52
N LYS A 425 13.19 14.36 26.97
CA LYS A 425 13.13 14.72 28.39
C LYS A 425 11.75 14.52 29.02
N LYS A 426 10.69 14.89 28.29
CA LYS A 426 9.32 14.85 28.82
C LYS A 426 8.70 13.45 28.80
N TYR A 427 9.00 12.64 27.78
CA TYR A 427 8.31 11.38 27.51
C TYR A 427 9.16 10.14 27.76
N ILE A 428 10.50 10.27 27.80
CA ILE A 428 11.45 9.16 27.94
C ILE A 428 12.26 9.26 29.24
N GLU A 429 12.90 10.41 29.51
CA GLU A 429 13.78 10.56 30.67
C GLU A 429 12.99 10.38 31.99
N GLY A 430 13.28 9.32 32.73
CA GLY A 430 12.61 8.98 34.00
C GLY A 430 11.46 7.97 33.90
N LYS A 431 11.25 7.34 32.74
CA LYS A 431 10.46 6.12 32.57
C LYS A 431 11.38 4.96 32.20
#